data_AF-A0A2W4QV80-F1
#
_entry.id   AF-A0A2W4QV80-F1
#
_cell.length_a   1.000
_cell.length_b   1.000
_cell.length_c   1.000
_cell.angle_alpha   90.00
_cell.angle_beta   90.00
_cell.angle_gamma   90.00
#
_symmetry.space_group_name_H-M   'P 1'
#
loop_
_entity.id
_entity.type
_entity.pdbx_description
1 polymer ?
#
loop_
_entity_poly.entity_id
_entity_poly.type
_entity_poly.pdbx_seq_one_letter_code
_entity_poly.pdbx_strand_id
1 'polypeptide(L)'
;MRGLDSNHGRLALAREHAGFKSARQAAQAMGWVYATYASHESGLRDFPQKVAEKYARAFRVAPEFLMFGTNPPEWAQVNVVRLATNPTPATTRVLPLFVDTQADALRAWLEGSSEGVKQFVITDPGNMSARCIALSITSAAMRAKPPVAGEREILPGDTAIVDTEIVHFHPVAP
;
A
#
# COMPACT_ATOMS: atom_id res chain seq x y z
N MET A 1 -5.79 12.18 -5.75
CA MET A 1 -4.67 11.23 -5.59
C MET A 1 -3.37 12.01 -5.69
N ARG A 2 -2.53 11.99 -4.65
CA ARG A 2 -1.21 12.65 -4.68
C ARG A 2 -0.22 11.58 -5.17
N GLY A 3 0.27 11.70 -6.40
CA GLY A 3 1.04 10.63 -7.05
C GLY A 3 2.52 10.62 -6.63
N LEU A 4 3.17 9.45 -6.74
CA LEU A 4 4.61 9.25 -6.59
C LEU A 4 5.46 9.92 -7.69
N ASP A 5 4.79 10.40 -8.74
CA ASP A 5 5.35 11.11 -9.89
C ASP A 5 5.97 12.46 -9.49
N SER A 6 5.52 13.08 -8.40
CA SER A 6 5.95 14.41 -7.96
C SER A 6 6.85 14.41 -6.72
N ASN A 7 7.71 15.44 -6.60
CA ASN A 7 8.63 15.61 -5.48
C ASN A 7 7.89 15.75 -4.13
N HIS A 8 6.76 16.46 -4.15
CA HIS A 8 5.92 16.67 -2.98
C HIS A 8 5.14 15.40 -2.58
N GLY A 9 4.73 14.58 -3.55
CA GLY A 9 4.14 13.27 -3.30
C GLY A 9 5.12 12.30 -2.62
N ARG A 10 6.37 12.26 -3.11
CA ARG A 10 7.44 11.44 -2.49
C ARG A 10 7.80 11.94 -1.09
N LEU A 11 7.78 13.26 -0.85
CA LEU A 11 7.97 13.83 0.47
C LEU A 11 6.86 13.42 1.46
N ALA A 12 5.59 13.48 1.04
CA ALA A 12 4.46 13.05 1.85
C ALA A 12 4.56 11.55 2.19
N LEU A 13 4.94 10.72 1.21
CA LEU A 13 5.13 9.29 1.40
C LEU A 13 6.25 8.98 2.40
N ALA A 14 7.39 9.68 2.28
CA ALA A 14 8.51 9.53 3.23
C ALA A 14 8.11 9.91 4.67
N ARG A 15 7.29 10.96 4.83
CA ARG A 15 6.72 11.35 6.14
C ARG A 15 5.85 10.24 6.73
N GLU A 16 4.95 9.69 5.93
CA GLU A 16 4.00 8.66 6.37
C GLU A 16 4.73 7.39 6.78
N HIS A 17 5.72 6.97 5.98
CA HIS A 17 6.58 5.84 6.32
C HIS A 17 7.42 6.09 7.58
N ALA A 18 7.83 7.34 7.84
CA ALA A 18 8.50 7.72 9.09
C ALA A 18 7.55 7.75 10.32
N GLY A 19 6.27 7.41 10.15
CA GLY A 19 5.29 7.26 11.24
C GLY A 19 4.57 8.55 11.63
N PHE A 20 4.71 9.62 10.84
CA PHE A 20 4.03 10.89 11.14
C PHE A 20 2.67 10.96 10.45
N LYS A 21 1.60 11.09 11.24
CA LYS A 21 0.21 11.17 10.77
C LYS A 21 -0.14 12.50 10.10
N SER A 22 0.66 13.55 10.33
CA SER A 22 0.44 14.87 9.73
C SER A 22 1.72 15.65 9.51
N ALA A 23 1.70 16.57 8.54
CA ALA A 23 2.80 17.50 8.30
C ALA A 23 3.13 18.36 9.53
N ARG A 24 2.12 18.68 10.36
CA ARG A 24 2.31 19.42 11.61
C ARG A 24 3.11 18.61 12.63
N GLN A 25 2.80 17.32 12.77
CA GLN A 25 3.51 16.42 13.67
C GLN A 25 4.97 16.26 13.24
N ALA A 26 5.23 16.06 11.95
CA ALA A 26 6.58 15.95 11.41
C ALA A 26 7.38 17.24 11.62
N ALA A 27 6.78 18.40 11.32
CA ALA A 27 7.45 19.69 11.51
C ALA A 27 7.80 19.95 12.98
N GLN A 28 6.91 19.62 13.93
CA GLN A 28 7.19 19.75 15.35
C GLN A 28 8.30 18.81 15.82
N ALA A 29 8.25 17.54 15.43
CA ALA A 29 9.26 16.55 15.81
C ALA A 29 10.66 16.87 15.25
N MET A 30 10.73 17.42 14.05
CA MET A 30 11.99 17.73 13.35
C MET A 30 12.47 19.18 13.54
N GLY A 31 11.73 19.99 14.31
CA GLY A 31 12.06 21.40 14.55
C GLY A 31 12.00 22.27 13.29
N TRP A 32 11.05 22.01 12.39
CA TRP A 32 10.83 22.79 11.18
C TRP A 32 9.68 23.77 11.31
N VAL A 33 9.73 24.86 10.55
CA VAL A 33 8.59 25.78 10.42
C VAL A 33 7.48 25.07 9.66
N TYR A 34 6.34 24.85 10.32
CA TYR A 34 5.19 24.13 9.76
C TYR A 34 4.75 24.70 8.41
N ALA A 35 4.58 26.02 8.30
CA ALA A 35 4.09 26.65 7.07
C ALA A 35 5.02 26.38 5.88
N THR A 36 6.33 26.37 6.10
CA THR A 36 7.34 26.07 5.09
C THR A 36 7.28 24.60 4.67
N TYR A 37 7.29 23.69 5.64
CA TYR A 37 7.24 22.26 5.37
C TYR A 37 5.93 21.85 4.67
N ALA A 38 4.79 22.35 5.16
CA ALA A 38 3.48 22.09 4.59
C ALA A 38 3.38 22.58 3.15
N SER A 39 3.94 23.76 2.84
CA SER A 39 3.95 24.30 1.47
C SER A 39 4.74 23.42 0.49
N HIS A 40 5.85 22.82 0.96
CA HIS A 40 6.65 21.88 0.18
C HIS A 40 5.93 20.53 -0.01
N GLU A 41 5.33 19.99 1.05
CA GLU A 41 4.63 18.71 1.00
C GLU A 41 3.29 18.77 0.24
N SER A 42 2.63 19.92 0.24
CA SER A 42 1.40 20.14 -0.52
C SER A 42 1.66 20.42 -2.00
N GLY A 43 2.92 20.64 -2.40
CA GLY A 43 3.27 21.08 -3.76
C GLY A 43 2.89 22.53 -4.07
N LEU A 44 2.59 23.35 -3.05
CA LEU A 44 2.36 24.78 -3.26
C LEU A 44 3.66 25.48 -3.68
N ARG A 45 4.80 24.96 -3.22
CA ARG A 45 6.14 25.39 -3.61
C ARG A 45 7.03 24.17 -3.77
N ASP A 46 7.88 24.18 -4.78
CA ASP A 46 8.98 23.23 -4.85
C ASP A 46 10.05 23.57 -3.80
N PHE A 47 10.83 22.55 -3.43
CA PHE A 47 11.93 22.70 -2.48
C PHE A 47 13.28 22.53 -3.20
N PRO A 48 14.28 23.37 -2.88
CA PRO A 48 15.62 23.25 -3.47
C PRO A 48 16.38 22.04 -2.90
N GLN A 49 17.44 21.63 -3.59
CA GLN A 49 18.27 20.48 -3.21
C GLN A 49 18.73 20.48 -1.75
N LYS A 50 19.19 21.63 -1.23
CA LYS A 50 19.60 21.75 0.18
C LYS A 50 18.48 21.41 1.18
N VAL A 51 17.23 21.72 0.80
CA VAL A 51 16.05 21.38 1.61
C VAL A 51 15.69 19.91 1.44
N ALA A 52 15.84 19.37 0.23
CA ALA A 52 15.69 17.94 -0.03
C ALA A 52 16.63 17.10 0.84
N GLU A 53 17.92 17.45 0.93
CA GLU A 53 18.90 16.78 1.78
C GLU A 53 18.50 16.78 3.27
N LYS A 54 17.97 17.91 3.74
CA LYS A 54 17.49 18.06 5.12
C LYS A 54 16.31 17.13 5.41
N TYR A 55 15.34 17.05 4.50
CA TYR A 55 14.19 16.16 4.64
C TYR A 55 14.58 14.69 4.49
N ALA A 56 15.43 14.39 3.52
CA ALA A 56 15.93 13.05 3.26
C ALA A 56 16.65 12.47 4.47
N ARG A 57 17.52 13.26 5.12
CA ARG A 57 18.19 12.85 6.36
C ARG A 57 17.21 12.57 7.49
N ALA A 58 16.19 13.41 7.66
CA ALA A 58 15.18 13.25 8.70
C ALA A 58 14.32 12.00 8.51
N PHE A 59 13.96 11.68 7.26
CA PHE A 59 13.14 10.52 6.93
C PHE A 59 13.94 9.27 6.55
N ARG A 60 15.27 9.33 6.63
CA ARG A 60 16.20 8.23 6.30
C ARG A 60 15.98 7.69 4.88
N VAL A 61 15.84 8.61 3.91
CA VAL A 61 15.74 8.31 2.49
C VAL A 61 16.85 9.02 1.71
N ALA A 62 17.01 8.67 0.43
CA ALA A 62 17.93 9.36 -0.47
C ALA A 62 17.37 10.75 -0.88
N PRO A 63 18.20 11.82 -0.94
CA PRO A 63 17.78 13.11 -1.48
C PRO A 63 17.29 13.00 -2.94
N GLU A 64 17.94 12.13 -3.73
CA GLU A 64 17.60 11.85 -5.12
C GLU A 64 16.22 11.19 -5.24
N PHE A 65 15.82 10.39 -4.24
CA PHE A 65 14.48 9.84 -4.19
C PHE A 65 13.44 10.95 -4.05
N LEU A 66 13.67 11.95 -3.18
CA LEU A 66 12.73 13.06 -3.04
C LEU A 66 12.68 13.92 -4.31
N MET A 67 13.83 14.23 -4.92
CA MET A 67 13.91 15.17 -6.04
C MET A 67 13.58 14.57 -7.41
N PHE A 68 13.98 13.32 -7.64
CA PHE A 68 13.94 12.70 -8.97
C PHE A 68 13.27 11.32 -8.96
N GLY A 69 12.96 10.76 -7.79
CA GLY A 69 12.41 9.42 -7.66
C GLY A 69 13.42 8.30 -7.88
N THR A 70 14.71 8.62 -7.96
CA THR A 70 15.79 7.65 -8.14
C THR A 70 16.34 7.17 -6.79
N ASN A 71 16.97 5.99 -6.76
CA ASN A 71 17.42 5.34 -5.53
C ASN A 71 16.34 5.27 -4.42
N PRO A 72 15.12 4.77 -4.74
CA PRO A 72 14.06 4.65 -3.75
C PRO A 72 14.46 3.68 -2.63
N PRO A 73 14.07 3.96 -1.37
CA PRO A 73 14.22 3.01 -0.29
C PRO A 73 13.39 1.74 -0.57
N GLU A 74 13.76 0.61 0.06
CA GLU A 74 13.13 -0.70 -0.18
C GLU A 74 11.60 -0.66 -0.09
N TRP A 75 11.06 0.03 0.92
CA TRP A 75 9.62 0.19 1.10
C TRP A 75 8.94 1.02 -0.01
N ALA A 76 9.67 1.85 -0.75
CA ALA A 76 9.18 2.61 -1.90
C ALA A 76 9.40 1.86 -3.23
N GLN A 77 10.28 0.85 -3.25
CA GLN A 77 10.56 0.04 -4.45
C GLN A 77 9.35 -0.81 -4.87
N VAL A 78 8.47 -1.16 -3.93
CA VAL A 78 7.27 -1.98 -4.16
C VAL A 78 6.24 -1.27 -5.06
N ASN A 79 6.39 0.03 -5.34
CA ASN A 79 5.43 0.79 -6.15
C ASN A 79 6.00 1.38 -7.47
N VAL A 80 7.29 1.22 -7.76
CA VAL A 80 7.91 1.72 -9.01
C VAL A 80 7.86 0.72 -10.17
N VAL A 81 7.51 -0.55 -9.92
CA VAL A 81 7.34 -1.55 -10.99
C VAL A 81 6.05 -1.32 -11.80
N ARG A 82 5.12 -0.47 -11.35
CA ARG A 82 3.81 -0.26 -12.01
C ARG A 82 3.78 0.76 -13.16
N LEU A 83 4.84 1.54 -13.39
CA LEU A 83 4.84 2.57 -14.45
C LEU A 83 5.79 2.28 -15.62
N ALA A 84 6.63 1.25 -15.53
CA ALA A 84 7.31 0.72 -16.70
C ALA A 84 6.34 -0.24 -17.42
N THR A 85 5.54 0.31 -18.33
CA THR A 85 4.67 -0.45 -19.24
C THR A 85 5.51 -1.35 -20.16
N ASN A 86 5.86 -2.53 -19.69
CA ASN A 86 5.72 -3.69 -20.54
C ASN A 86 4.34 -4.28 -20.19
N PRO A 87 3.38 -4.37 -21.12
CA PRO A 87 2.24 -5.25 -20.91
C PRO A 87 2.79 -6.68 -20.89
N THR A 88 3.19 -7.13 -19.70
CA THR A 88 3.31 -8.56 -19.44
C THR A 88 1.93 -9.11 -19.77
N PRO A 89 1.80 -10.07 -20.70
CA PRO A 89 0.50 -10.60 -21.07
C PRO A 89 -0.19 -11.05 -19.78
N ALA A 90 -1.33 -10.42 -19.49
CA ALA A 90 -2.04 -10.63 -18.25
C ALA A 90 -2.33 -12.13 -18.14
N THR A 91 -1.60 -12.80 -17.25
CA THR A 91 -1.55 -14.26 -17.25
C THR A 91 -2.74 -14.76 -16.48
N THR A 92 -3.50 -15.70 -17.05
CA THR A 92 -4.60 -16.34 -16.34
C THR A 92 -4.04 -17.12 -15.16
N ARG A 93 -4.55 -16.84 -13.97
CA ARG A 93 -4.13 -17.49 -12.73
C ARG A 93 -5.32 -18.13 -12.02
N VAL A 94 -5.10 -19.34 -11.54
CA VAL A 94 -6.07 -20.08 -10.72
C VAL A 94 -5.69 -19.91 -9.25
N LEU A 95 -6.62 -19.43 -8.46
CA LEU A 95 -6.50 -19.24 -7.02
C LEU A 95 -7.38 -20.25 -6.28
N PRO A 96 -6.93 -20.74 -5.12
CA PRO A 96 -7.79 -21.46 -4.20
C PRO A 96 -8.89 -20.52 -3.66
N LEU A 97 -10.14 -20.99 -3.70
CA LEU A 97 -11.32 -20.28 -3.23
C LEU A 97 -11.78 -20.85 -1.90
N PHE A 98 -11.86 -19.97 -0.91
CA PHE A 98 -12.42 -20.24 0.40
C PHE A 98 -13.63 -19.36 0.65
N VAL A 99 -14.54 -19.84 1.48
CA VAL A 99 -15.59 -19.02 2.06
C VAL A 99 -15.08 -18.45 3.38
N ASP A 100 -15.51 -17.24 3.74
CA ASP A 100 -15.16 -16.56 5.01
C ASP A 100 -15.38 -17.40 6.28
N THR A 101 -16.25 -18.40 6.23
CA THR A 101 -16.51 -19.35 7.31
C THR A 101 -15.60 -20.59 7.33
N GLN A 102 -14.77 -20.81 6.30
CA GLN A 102 -13.93 -22.00 6.15
C GLN A 102 -12.49 -21.81 6.69
N ALA A 103 -12.36 -21.29 7.91
CA ALA A 103 -11.05 -20.99 8.49
C ALA A 103 -10.13 -22.22 8.60
N ASP A 104 -10.66 -23.39 8.96
CA ASP A 104 -9.85 -24.60 9.13
C ASP A 104 -9.30 -25.13 7.80
N ALA A 105 -10.10 -25.07 6.73
CA ALA A 105 -9.64 -25.44 5.39
C ALA A 105 -8.54 -24.50 4.89
N LEU A 106 -8.65 -23.20 5.19
CA LEU A 106 -7.60 -22.24 4.87
C LEU A 106 -6.31 -22.52 5.64
N ARG A 107 -6.39 -22.83 6.94
CA ARG A 107 -5.21 -23.20 7.75
C ARG A 107 -4.52 -24.45 7.20
N ALA A 108 -5.29 -25.50 6.93
CA ALA A 108 -4.76 -26.72 6.33
C ALA A 108 -4.08 -26.45 4.99
N TRP A 109 -4.60 -25.53 4.18
CA TRP A 109 -3.98 -25.12 2.92
C TRP A 109 -2.67 -24.36 3.10
N LEU A 110 -2.61 -23.45 4.07
CA LEU A 110 -1.37 -22.75 4.42
C LEU A 110 -0.29 -23.70 4.92
N GLU A 111 -0.68 -24.81 5.55
CA GLU A 111 0.18 -25.90 6.00
C GLU A 111 0.56 -26.88 4.87
N GLY A 112 0.01 -26.71 3.67
CA GLY A 112 0.41 -27.45 2.46
C GLY A 112 -0.64 -28.42 1.89
N SER A 113 -1.85 -28.49 2.46
CA SER A 113 -2.93 -29.35 1.94
C SER A 113 -3.70 -28.69 0.80
N SER A 114 -3.89 -29.38 -0.33
CA SER A 114 -4.62 -28.84 -1.49
C SER A 114 -5.91 -29.58 -1.82
N GLU A 115 -6.40 -30.45 -0.93
CA GLU A 115 -7.50 -31.35 -1.25
C GLU A 115 -8.87 -30.64 -1.17
N GLY A 116 -9.70 -30.80 -2.21
CA GLY A 116 -11.09 -30.32 -2.22
C GLY A 116 -11.29 -28.80 -2.29
N VAL A 117 -10.22 -28.03 -2.52
CA VAL A 117 -10.30 -26.56 -2.59
C VAL A 117 -10.90 -26.13 -3.93
N LYS A 118 -11.98 -25.33 -3.88
CA LYS A 118 -12.59 -24.76 -5.08
C LYS A 118 -11.60 -23.82 -5.77
N GLN A 119 -11.75 -23.64 -7.08
CA GLN A 119 -10.85 -22.81 -7.86
C GLN A 119 -11.56 -21.51 -8.29
N PHE A 120 -10.83 -20.41 -8.27
CA PHE A 120 -11.26 -19.10 -8.76
C PHE A 120 -10.24 -18.57 -9.76
N VAL A 121 -10.70 -18.12 -10.91
CA VAL A 121 -9.81 -17.70 -12.01
C VAL A 121 -9.76 -16.19 -12.07
N ILE A 122 -8.56 -15.64 -12.13
CA ILE A 122 -8.33 -14.21 -12.33
C ILE A 122 -7.39 -13.97 -13.51
N THR A 123 -7.44 -12.74 -14.00
CA THR A 123 -6.39 -12.17 -14.82
C THR A 123 -5.34 -11.57 -13.87
N ASP A 124 -4.16 -12.18 -13.77
CA ASP A 124 -3.10 -11.75 -12.86
C ASP A 124 -2.39 -10.49 -13.40
N PRO A 125 -2.43 -9.35 -12.67
CA PRO A 125 -1.73 -8.13 -13.05
C PRO A 125 -0.20 -8.21 -12.87
N GLY A 126 0.35 -9.35 -12.43
CA GLY A 126 1.79 -9.61 -12.35
C GLY A 126 2.46 -9.18 -11.04
N ASN A 127 1.67 -8.78 -10.03
CA ASN A 127 2.17 -8.27 -8.74
C ASN A 127 1.52 -8.97 -7.54
N MET A 128 1.31 -10.28 -7.65
CA MET A 128 0.62 -11.10 -6.66
C MET A 128 1.52 -12.26 -6.22
N SER A 129 1.69 -12.46 -4.91
CA SER A 129 2.55 -13.53 -4.39
C SER A 129 2.02 -14.92 -4.74
N ALA A 130 2.85 -15.96 -4.58
CA ALA A 130 2.45 -17.36 -4.82
C ALA A 130 1.28 -17.80 -3.92
N ARG A 131 1.14 -17.20 -2.72
CA ARG A 131 0.13 -17.57 -1.73
C ARG A 131 -1.09 -16.67 -1.71
N CYS A 132 -1.49 -16.15 -2.86
CA CYS A 132 -2.80 -15.50 -3.01
C CYS A 132 -3.96 -16.50 -2.95
N ILE A 133 -5.03 -16.09 -2.29
CA ILE A 133 -6.30 -16.83 -2.21
C ILE A 133 -7.45 -15.95 -2.69
N ALA A 134 -8.54 -16.57 -3.14
CA ALA A 134 -9.83 -15.93 -3.29
C ALA A 134 -10.68 -16.22 -2.04
N LEU A 135 -11.30 -15.19 -1.48
CA LEU A 135 -12.15 -15.28 -0.30
C LEU A 135 -13.54 -14.78 -0.64
N SER A 136 -14.52 -15.69 -0.65
CA SER A 136 -15.93 -15.36 -0.83
C SER A 136 -16.53 -14.92 0.50
N ILE A 137 -17.10 -13.72 0.50
CA ILE A 137 -17.68 -13.10 1.70
C ILE A 137 -19.16 -13.43 1.72
N THR A 138 -19.63 -14.03 2.82
CA THR A 138 -21.04 -14.47 2.94
C THR A 138 -21.85 -13.62 3.89
N SER A 139 -21.17 -12.86 4.76
CA SER A 139 -21.83 -12.06 5.80
C SER A 139 -21.56 -10.57 5.64
N ALA A 140 -22.44 -9.75 6.22
CA ALA A 140 -22.28 -8.30 6.28
C ALA A 140 -21.31 -7.84 7.37
N ALA A 141 -20.51 -8.76 7.95
CA ALA A 141 -19.58 -8.45 9.04
C ALA A 141 -18.45 -7.50 8.60
N MET A 142 -18.07 -7.55 7.31
CA MET A 142 -17.03 -6.71 6.71
C MET A 142 -17.54 -5.33 6.27
N ARG A 143 -18.80 -5.00 6.57
CA ARG A 143 -19.41 -3.73 6.20
C ARG A 143 -18.98 -2.62 7.15
N ALA A 144 -18.48 -1.52 6.61
CA ALA A 144 -18.15 -0.33 7.40
C ALA A 144 -19.42 0.23 8.09
N LYS A 145 -19.30 0.54 9.38
CA LYS A 145 -20.35 1.23 10.15
C LYS A 145 -19.72 2.39 10.92
N PRO A 146 -20.04 3.67 10.58
CA PRO A 146 -20.88 4.12 9.46
C PRO A 146 -20.20 3.91 8.09
N PRO A 147 -20.96 3.99 6.98
CA PRO A 147 -20.38 3.93 5.64
C PRO A 147 -19.42 5.12 5.41
N VAL A 148 -18.25 4.84 4.81
CA VAL A 148 -17.24 5.85 4.49
C VAL A 148 -17.54 6.41 3.10
N ALA A 149 -17.88 7.71 3.04
CA ALA A 149 -18.23 8.35 1.78
C ALA A 149 -17.04 8.32 0.79
N GLY A 150 -17.27 7.80 -0.42
CA GLY A 150 -16.27 7.70 -1.48
C GLY A 150 -15.47 6.39 -1.49
N GLU A 151 -15.68 5.49 -0.53
CA GLU A 151 -15.08 4.16 -0.52
C GLU A 151 -16.08 3.08 -0.98
N ARG A 152 -15.58 2.05 -1.67
CA ARG A 152 -16.39 0.90 -2.04
C ARG A 152 -16.59 0.01 -0.81
N GLU A 153 -17.85 -0.21 -0.43
CA GLU A 153 -18.18 -1.18 0.62
C GLU A 153 -17.92 -2.62 0.16
N ILE A 154 -17.56 -3.46 1.13
CA ILE A 154 -17.47 -4.91 0.96
C ILE A 154 -18.80 -5.54 1.38
N LEU A 155 -19.46 -6.23 0.44
CA LEU A 155 -20.80 -6.77 0.61
C LEU A 155 -20.81 -8.31 0.59
N PRO A 156 -21.84 -8.95 1.19
CA PRO A 156 -22.10 -10.37 0.96
C PRO A 156 -22.20 -10.68 -0.54
N GLY A 157 -21.51 -11.72 -0.99
CA GLY A 157 -21.37 -12.10 -2.39
C GLY A 157 -20.11 -11.55 -3.08
N ASP A 158 -19.42 -10.57 -2.48
CA ASP A 158 -18.12 -10.13 -3.00
C ASP A 158 -17.07 -11.24 -2.82
N THR A 159 -16.14 -11.31 -3.78
CA THR A 159 -14.93 -12.13 -3.67
C THR A 159 -13.73 -11.21 -3.54
N ALA A 160 -13.05 -11.29 -2.39
CA ALA A 160 -11.81 -10.57 -2.14
C ALA A 160 -10.62 -11.44 -2.55
N ILE A 161 -9.58 -10.81 -3.10
CA ILE A 161 -8.30 -11.49 -3.32
C ILE A 161 -7.36 -11.09 -2.19
N VAL A 162 -6.84 -12.08 -1.47
CA VAL A 162 -6.00 -11.88 -0.30
C VAL A 162 -4.62 -12.46 -0.57
N ASP A 163 -3.60 -11.62 -0.49
CA ASP A 163 -2.21 -12.04 -0.49
C ASP A 163 -1.79 -12.38 0.94
N THR A 164 -1.45 -13.65 1.21
CA THR A 164 -1.14 -14.12 2.57
C THR A 164 0.33 -13.93 2.95
N GLU A 165 1.19 -13.48 2.03
CA GLU A 165 2.62 -13.21 2.30
C GLU A 165 2.88 -11.73 2.59
N ILE A 166 1.98 -10.84 2.18
CA ILE A 166 2.12 -9.39 2.41
C ILE A 166 1.57 -9.05 3.80
N VAL A 167 2.46 -8.98 4.79
CA VAL A 167 2.14 -8.54 6.15
C VAL A 167 2.33 -7.02 6.26
N HIS A 168 1.39 -6.24 5.73
CA HIS A 168 1.30 -4.81 6.06
C HIS A 168 0.55 -4.64 7.38
N PHE A 169 1.27 -4.70 8.50
CA PHE A 169 0.72 -4.36 9.80
C PHE A 169 0.79 -2.84 10.00
N HIS A 170 -0.35 -2.15 9.98
CA HIS A 170 -0.44 -0.82 10.57
C HIS A 170 -0.81 -1.00 12.05
N PRO A 171 0.11 -0.74 13.00
CA PRO A 171 -0.26 -0.73 14.39
C PRO A 171 -1.32 0.34 14.60
N VAL A 172 -2.54 -0.08 14.93
CA VAL A 172 -3.55 0.82 15.48
C VAL A 172 -2.98 1.27 16.82
N ALA A 173 -2.62 2.56 16.91
CA ALA A 173 -2.12 3.13 18.16
C ALA A 173 -3.17 2.90 19.27
N PRO A 174 -2.72 2.58 20.50
CA PRO A 174 -3.61 2.34 21.64
C PRO A 174 -4.45 3.56 22.01
#